data_AF-A0A2I0CVN2-F1
#
_entry.id   AF-A0A2I0CVN2-F1
#
_cell.length_a   1.000
_cell.length_b   1.000
_cell.length_c   1.000
_cell.angle_alpha   90.00
_cell.angle_beta   90.00
_cell.angle_gamma   90.00
#
_symmetry.space_group_name_H-M   'P 1'
#
loop_
_entity.id
_entity.type
_entity.pdbx_description
1 polymer ?
#
loop_
_entity_poly.entity_id
_entity_poly.type
_entity_poly.pdbx_seq_one_letter_code
_entity_poly.pdbx_strand_id
1 'polypeptide(L)'
;TLYMGARSNAVEHIGTAISHGFDYAVAGAPVIIADGLNGKNIRMVKIAKKHFDEVSIAGDIAAADSMIVLSHFKGHIVSGFGGAIKNLAMGCAPPDGKRAQHNARPFTIPEKCTGCASCMKVCPKDAITVKKKKSVIDHELCIGCFECMHVCPEHAIEIDWETEIPQFMERMVEYAYGAVKGKEKKVGYMNFLIRITPDCDCFPYSDAPIVPDIGILASKDPVAIDAASFDLVNQQQGYADSLLTAHHHPGEDKFTGVHEQTDGYRQVRYAVEIGMGSSKYELIRI
;
A
#
# COMPACT_ATOMS: atom_id res chain seq x y z
N THR A 1 7.67 -11.48 -1.70
CA THR A 1 7.01 -10.27 -1.14
C THR A 1 7.63 -9.89 0.21
N LEU A 2 7.22 -8.79 0.85
CA LEU A 2 7.58 -8.43 2.22
C LEU A 2 6.89 -9.34 3.25
N TYR A 3 5.64 -9.69 2.95
CA TYR A 3 4.76 -10.47 3.81
C TYR A 3 5.04 -11.97 3.70
N MET A 4 4.84 -12.69 4.80
CA MET A 4 4.85 -14.15 4.76
C MET A 4 3.57 -14.68 4.09
N GLY A 5 3.61 -15.89 3.53
CA GLY A 5 2.44 -16.58 2.97
C GLY A 5 2.45 -16.76 1.45
N ALA A 6 1.29 -17.10 0.89
CA ALA A 6 1.16 -17.60 -0.48
C ALA A 6 1.45 -16.57 -1.58
N ARG A 7 1.66 -15.28 -1.25
CA ARG A 7 2.12 -14.25 -2.21
C ARG A 7 3.65 -14.08 -2.19
N SER A 8 4.37 -14.96 -1.50
CA SER A 8 5.81 -14.82 -1.24
C SER A 8 6.67 -15.10 -2.47
N ASN A 9 6.27 -16.08 -3.29
CA ASN A 9 6.91 -16.53 -4.51
C ASN A 9 5.88 -16.68 -5.64
N ALA A 10 6.34 -16.75 -6.89
CA ALA A 10 5.45 -16.75 -8.04
C ALA A 10 4.52 -17.96 -8.10
N VAL A 11 4.99 -19.15 -7.71
CA VAL A 11 4.22 -20.40 -7.84
C VAL A 11 3.00 -20.38 -6.93
N GLU A 12 3.20 -20.09 -5.65
CA GLU A 12 2.08 -19.97 -4.70
C GLU A 12 1.17 -18.77 -5.01
N HIS A 13 1.74 -17.69 -5.55
CA HIS A 13 0.98 -16.49 -5.87
C HIS A 13 0.03 -16.75 -7.05
N ILE A 14 0.47 -17.51 -8.06
CA ILE A 14 -0.40 -17.99 -9.14
C ILE A 14 -1.51 -18.87 -8.57
N GLY A 15 -1.19 -19.80 -7.66
CA GLY A 15 -2.20 -20.62 -6.98
C GLY A 15 -3.24 -19.79 -6.22
N THR A 16 -2.81 -18.72 -5.57
CA THR A 16 -3.70 -17.75 -4.90
C THR A 16 -4.58 -17.02 -5.92
N ALA A 17 -4.02 -16.56 -7.03
CA ALA A 17 -4.75 -15.87 -8.08
C ALA A 17 -5.83 -16.78 -8.70
N ILE A 18 -5.49 -18.04 -8.99
CA ILE A 18 -6.44 -19.08 -9.45
C ILE A 18 -7.57 -19.27 -8.44
N SER A 19 -7.24 -19.38 -7.15
CA SER A 19 -8.24 -19.54 -6.08
C SER A 19 -9.18 -18.33 -5.97
N HIS A 20 -8.73 -17.15 -6.41
CA HIS A 20 -9.53 -15.92 -6.48
C HIS A 20 -10.28 -15.75 -7.82
N GLY A 21 -10.25 -16.74 -8.71
CA GLY A 21 -10.96 -16.71 -9.98
C GLY A 21 -10.19 -16.09 -11.14
N PHE A 22 -8.89 -15.81 -10.99
CA PHE A 22 -8.03 -15.33 -12.08
C PHE A 22 -7.43 -16.47 -12.90
N ASP A 23 -7.96 -17.69 -12.83
CA ASP A 23 -7.50 -18.78 -13.69
C ASP A 23 -7.63 -18.42 -15.18
N TYR A 24 -6.70 -18.89 -16.01
CA TYR A 24 -6.71 -18.62 -17.45
C TYR A 24 -8.04 -18.99 -18.11
N ALA A 25 -8.64 -20.11 -17.73
CA ALA A 25 -9.91 -20.58 -18.29
C ALA A 25 -11.09 -19.68 -17.89
N VAL A 26 -10.97 -18.92 -16.79
CA VAL A 26 -12.01 -18.01 -16.29
C VAL A 26 -11.80 -16.59 -16.83
N ALA A 27 -10.57 -16.08 -16.71
CA ALA A 27 -10.23 -14.71 -17.10
C ALA A 27 -10.04 -14.54 -18.62
N GLY A 28 -9.77 -15.62 -19.35
CA GLY A 28 -9.41 -15.57 -20.77
C GLY A 28 -8.04 -14.91 -21.03
N ALA A 29 -7.25 -14.69 -19.99
CA ALA A 29 -5.94 -14.03 -20.04
C ALA A 29 -4.96 -14.72 -19.07
N PRO A 30 -3.67 -14.83 -19.43
CA PRO A 30 -2.68 -15.48 -18.58
C PRO A 30 -2.39 -14.64 -17.32
N VAL A 31 -2.25 -15.30 -16.18
CA VAL A 31 -1.72 -14.67 -14.95
C VAL A 31 -0.20 -14.78 -14.96
N ILE A 32 0.44 -13.62 -14.84
CA ILE A 32 1.90 -13.51 -14.80
C ILE A 32 2.30 -12.77 -13.52
N ILE A 33 3.27 -13.35 -12.80
CA ILE A 33 3.92 -12.67 -11.68
C ILE A 33 5.16 -11.97 -12.23
N ALA A 34 5.06 -10.65 -12.40
CA ALA A 34 5.91 -9.86 -13.27
C ALA A 34 7.38 -9.69 -12.82
N ASP A 35 7.71 -10.04 -11.57
CA ASP A 35 9.09 -10.09 -11.05
C ASP A 35 9.73 -11.48 -11.22
N GLY A 36 9.05 -12.39 -11.93
CA GLY A 36 9.56 -13.69 -12.32
C GLY A 36 9.48 -14.74 -11.20
N LEU A 37 9.84 -15.99 -11.52
CA LEU A 37 9.62 -17.15 -10.64
C LEU A 37 10.23 -16.99 -9.23
N ASN A 38 11.38 -16.33 -9.14
CA ASN A 38 12.14 -16.12 -7.91
C ASN A 38 12.20 -14.64 -7.48
N GLY A 39 11.40 -13.75 -8.10
CA GLY A 39 11.39 -12.32 -7.78
C GLY A 39 12.64 -11.55 -8.20
N LYS A 40 13.42 -12.06 -9.17
CA LYS A 40 14.67 -11.44 -9.66
C LYS A 40 14.58 -10.85 -11.07
N ASN A 41 13.44 -10.96 -11.76
CA ASN A 41 13.23 -10.22 -13.01
C ASN A 41 12.95 -8.76 -12.64
N ILE A 42 14.00 -7.95 -12.63
CA ILE A 42 13.98 -6.57 -12.14
C ILE A 42 14.60 -5.65 -13.17
N ARG A 43 14.05 -4.45 -13.33
CA ARG A 43 14.69 -3.33 -14.02
C ARG A 43 14.83 -2.14 -13.08
N MET A 44 16.03 -1.55 -13.07
CA MET A 44 16.26 -0.28 -12.39
C MET A 44 15.76 0.87 -13.27
N VAL A 45 14.90 1.70 -12.70
CA VAL A 45 14.32 2.87 -13.36
C VAL A 45 14.80 4.10 -12.63
N LYS A 46 15.65 4.90 -13.30
CA LYS A 46 16.09 6.19 -12.77
C LYS A 46 14.90 7.14 -12.66
N ILE A 47 14.67 7.75 -11.50
CA ILE A 47 13.59 8.72 -11.27
C ILE A 47 14.08 10.08 -10.77
N ALA A 48 15.27 10.14 -10.13
CA ALA A 48 15.89 11.34 -9.58
C ALA A 48 14.92 12.15 -8.69
N LYS A 49 14.34 11.49 -7.68
CA LYS A 49 13.40 12.09 -6.73
C LYS A 49 14.03 12.17 -5.33
N LYS A 50 13.25 12.60 -4.34
CA LYS A 50 13.74 12.98 -3.01
C LYS A 50 14.35 11.81 -2.26
N HIS A 51 13.70 10.65 -2.31
CA HIS A 51 14.12 9.44 -1.57
C HIS A 51 14.96 8.50 -2.42
N PHE A 52 14.73 8.45 -3.73
CA PHE A 52 15.43 7.53 -4.63
C PHE A 52 15.94 8.22 -5.90
N ASP A 53 17.22 8.00 -6.23
CA ASP A 53 17.73 8.30 -7.58
C ASP A 53 17.17 7.30 -8.60
N GLU A 54 17.05 6.03 -8.21
CA GLU A 54 16.48 4.94 -9.00
C GLU A 54 15.63 3.99 -8.14
N VAL A 55 14.62 3.38 -8.77
CA VAL A 55 13.73 2.39 -8.12
C VAL A 55 13.74 1.08 -8.90
N SER A 56 13.62 -0.03 -8.18
CA SER A 56 13.49 -1.36 -8.79
C SER A 56 12.03 -1.64 -9.17
N ILE A 57 11.78 -1.97 -10.44
CA ILE A 57 10.44 -2.30 -10.96
C ILE A 57 10.47 -3.73 -11.51
N ALA A 58 9.38 -4.47 -11.32
CA ALA A 58 9.19 -5.79 -11.88
C ALA A 58 9.44 -5.78 -13.40
N GLY A 59 10.28 -6.70 -13.88
CA GLY A 59 10.87 -6.62 -15.22
C GLY A 59 9.84 -6.62 -16.35
N ASP A 60 8.77 -7.41 -16.21
CA ASP A 60 7.71 -7.47 -17.22
C ASP A 60 6.83 -6.21 -17.21
N ILE A 61 6.62 -5.60 -16.04
CA ILE A 61 5.94 -4.28 -15.92
C ILE A 61 6.80 -3.18 -16.56
N ALA A 62 8.10 -3.21 -16.32
CA ALA A 62 9.02 -2.24 -16.90
C ALA A 62 9.14 -2.40 -18.43
N ALA A 63 8.98 -3.62 -18.96
CA ALA A 63 9.00 -3.91 -20.39
C ALA A 63 7.67 -3.64 -21.11
N ALA A 64 6.54 -3.56 -20.39
CA ALA A 64 5.23 -3.34 -20.99
C ALA A 64 5.11 -1.98 -21.69
N ASP A 65 4.57 -1.97 -22.92
CA ASP A 65 4.33 -0.77 -23.72
C ASP A 65 3.21 0.12 -23.18
N SER A 66 2.20 -0.50 -22.56
CA SER A 66 1.01 0.12 -22.01
C SER A 66 0.45 -0.73 -20.86
N MET A 67 -0.39 -0.13 -20.01
CA MET A 67 -1.04 -0.85 -18.90
C MET A 67 -2.45 -0.35 -18.68
N ILE A 68 -3.31 -1.23 -18.15
CA ILE A 68 -4.55 -0.84 -17.46
C ILE A 68 -4.38 -1.25 -16.01
N VAL A 69 -4.49 -0.30 -15.09
CA VAL A 69 -4.31 -0.51 -13.65
C VAL A 69 -5.68 -0.59 -12.99
N LEU A 70 -6.02 -1.75 -12.47
CA LEU A 70 -7.28 -2.02 -11.79
C LEU A 70 -7.05 -2.02 -10.27
N SER A 71 -7.70 -1.11 -9.55
CA SER A 71 -7.52 -0.96 -8.10
C SER A 71 -8.85 -1.04 -7.37
N HIS A 72 -8.90 -1.79 -6.28
CA HIS A 72 -9.95 -1.63 -5.28
C HIS A 72 -9.61 -0.42 -4.41
N PHE A 73 -10.48 0.58 -4.38
CA PHE A 73 -10.27 1.80 -3.59
C PHE A 73 -10.86 1.63 -2.19
N LYS A 74 -10.00 1.70 -1.17
CA LYS A 74 -10.35 1.22 0.18
C LYS A 74 -9.39 1.75 1.25
N GLY A 75 -9.72 1.60 2.53
CA GLY A 75 -8.90 2.12 3.64
C GLY A 75 -7.54 1.43 3.86
N HIS A 76 -6.67 2.05 4.65
CA HIS A 76 -5.39 1.48 5.04
C HIS A 76 -4.92 2.02 6.38
N ILE A 77 -4.44 1.13 7.27
CA ILE A 77 -3.91 1.42 8.62
C ILE A 77 -2.81 2.49 8.72
N VAL A 78 -2.24 2.94 7.60
CA VAL A 78 -1.03 3.77 7.58
C VAL A 78 -1.11 4.83 6.48
N SER A 79 -1.34 4.43 5.22
CA SER A 79 -1.49 5.39 4.11
C SER A 79 -2.87 6.03 4.04
N GLY A 80 -3.75 5.80 5.03
CA GLY A 80 -5.16 6.24 5.06
C GLY A 80 -6.05 5.48 4.07
N PHE A 81 -5.65 5.45 2.79
CA PHE A 81 -6.32 4.67 1.75
C PHE A 81 -5.32 3.96 0.83
N GLY A 82 -5.82 2.99 0.08
CA GLY A 82 -5.17 2.37 -1.07
C GLY A 82 -6.01 2.58 -2.32
N GLY A 83 -5.38 3.10 -3.37
CA GLY A 83 -5.95 3.32 -4.70
C GLY A 83 -4.94 3.00 -5.79
N ALA A 84 -5.03 3.68 -6.93
CA ALA A 84 -4.14 3.52 -8.06
C ALA A 84 -2.66 3.77 -7.72
N ILE A 85 -2.36 4.82 -6.93
CA ILE A 85 -0.98 5.15 -6.53
C ILE A 85 -0.37 4.01 -5.72
N LYS A 86 -1.07 3.54 -4.68
CA LYS A 86 -0.59 2.44 -3.85
C LYS A 86 -0.49 1.13 -4.64
N ASN A 87 -1.42 0.87 -5.54
CA ASN A 87 -1.41 -0.32 -6.38
C ASN A 87 -0.20 -0.32 -7.31
N LEU A 88 0.10 0.80 -7.99
CA LEU A 88 1.34 0.95 -8.76
C LEU A 88 2.58 0.74 -7.87
N ALA A 89 2.63 1.43 -6.73
CA ALA A 89 3.79 1.41 -5.85
C ALA A 89 4.13 0.01 -5.33
N MET A 90 3.12 -0.68 -4.76
CA MET A 90 3.30 -1.99 -4.15
C MET A 90 3.18 -3.12 -5.17
N GLY A 91 2.28 -3.02 -6.13
CA GLY A 91 2.00 -4.06 -7.12
C GLY A 91 3.09 -4.20 -8.17
N CYS A 92 3.71 -3.09 -8.61
CA CYS A 92 4.77 -3.10 -9.61
C CYS A 92 6.18 -3.29 -9.02
N ALA A 93 6.32 -3.25 -7.70
CA ALA A 93 7.60 -3.40 -7.04
C ALA A 93 7.98 -4.88 -6.77
N PRO A 94 9.23 -5.27 -7.07
CA PRO A 94 9.79 -6.54 -6.62
C PRO A 94 10.00 -6.55 -5.08
N PRO A 95 10.40 -7.67 -4.47
CA PRO A 95 10.48 -7.77 -3.00
C PRO A 95 11.43 -6.76 -2.34
N ASP A 96 12.53 -6.42 -2.99
CA ASP A 96 13.47 -5.36 -2.58
C ASP A 96 12.85 -3.96 -2.72
N GLY A 97 12.12 -3.70 -3.79
CA GLY A 97 11.42 -2.43 -3.97
C GLY A 97 10.34 -2.20 -2.92
N LYS A 98 9.59 -3.26 -2.60
CA LYS A 98 8.61 -3.24 -1.49
C LYS A 98 9.28 -2.92 -0.15
N ARG A 99 10.46 -3.51 0.12
CA ARG A 99 11.27 -3.22 1.32
C ARG A 99 11.75 -1.77 1.36
N ALA A 100 12.23 -1.24 0.24
CA ALA A 100 12.70 0.14 0.15
C ALA A 100 11.59 1.15 0.51
N GLN A 101 10.35 0.88 0.08
CA GLN A 101 9.20 1.70 0.43
C GLN A 101 8.88 1.65 1.94
N HIS A 102 8.91 0.46 2.55
CA HIS A 102 8.59 0.22 3.96
C HIS A 102 9.74 0.50 4.93
N ASN A 103 10.79 1.23 4.53
CA ASN A 103 11.97 1.45 5.37
C ASN A 103 11.72 2.44 6.52
N ALA A 104 10.76 2.15 7.39
CA ALA A 104 10.46 2.93 8.57
C ALA A 104 11.18 2.36 9.79
N ARG A 105 11.47 3.22 10.77
CA ARG A 105 12.30 2.91 11.94
C ARG A 105 11.45 2.69 13.20
N PRO A 106 10.97 1.47 13.49
CA PRO A 106 10.22 1.20 14.71
C PRO A 106 11.13 1.22 15.94
N PHE A 107 10.62 1.69 17.07
CA PHE A 107 11.31 1.68 18.36
C PHE A 107 10.48 0.97 19.42
N THR A 108 11.15 0.46 20.46
CA THR A 108 10.48 -0.17 21.61
C THR A 108 10.25 0.88 22.70
N ILE A 109 9.02 0.97 23.21
CA ILE A 109 8.66 1.72 24.42
C ILE A 109 9.01 0.86 25.63
N PRO A 110 10.09 1.18 26.37
CA PRO A 110 10.58 0.30 27.42
C PRO A 110 9.55 0.06 28.51
N GLU A 111 8.69 1.02 28.82
CA GLU A 111 7.73 0.97 29.92
C GLU A 111 6.63 -0.07 29.66
N LYS A 112 6.18 -0.20 28.40
CA LYS A 112 5.18 -1.18 27.97
C LYS A 112 5.79 -2.57 27.74
N CYS A 113 7.07 -2.66 27.38
CA CYS A 113 7.67 -3.92 26.95
C CYS A 113 7.89 -4.91 28.11
N THR A 114 7.29 -6.10 28.04
CA THR A 114 7.48 -7.17 29.05
C THR A 114 8.68 -8.08 28.76
N GLY A 115 9.31 -7.96 27.59
CA GLY A 115 10.42 -8.81 27.18
C GLY A 115 10.00 -10.23 26.75
N CYS A 116 8.74 -10.44 26.38
CA CYS A 116 8.18 -11.74 26.01
C CYS A 116 8.77 -12.38 24.73
N ALA A 117 9.57 -11.62 23.97
CA ALA A 117 10.25 -12.03 22.76
C ALA A 117 9.36 -12.42 21.56
N SER A 118 8.05 -12.13 21.57
CA SER A 118 7.17 -12.39 20.42
C SER A 118 7.64 -11.69 19.15
N CYS A 119 8.04 -10.42 19.26
CA CYS A 119 8.61 -9.63 18.15
C CYS A 119 9.90 -10.23 17.57
N MET A 120 10.75 -10.81 18.42
CA MET A 120 11.98 -11.47 17.97
C MET A 120 11.67 -12.70 17.11
N LYS A 121 10.66 -13.50 17.48
CA LYS A 121 10.29 -14.72 16.76
C LYS A 121 9.73 -14.48 15.35
N VAL A 122 9.11 -13.33 15.12
CA VAL A 122 8.51 -12.98 13.81
C VAL A 122 9.44 -12.16 12.93
N CYS A 123 10.61 -11.72 13.42
CA CYS A 123 11.48 -10.84 12.67
C CYS A 123 12.18 -11.61 11.54
N PRO A 124 11.92 -11.32 10.24
CA PRO A 124 12.51 -12.07 9.13
C PRO A 124 13.99 -11.77 8.88
N LYS A 125 14.58 -10.86 9.67
CA LYS A 125 15.96 -10.39 9.56
C LYS A 125 16.75 -10.54 10.86
N ASP A 126 16.17 -11.20 11.85
CA ASP A 126 16.79 -11.36 13.18
C ASP A 126 17.25 -10.03 13.79
N ALA A 127 16.58 -8.93 13.42
CA ALA A 127 16.95 -7.56 13.80
C ALA A 127 16.53 -7.21 15.23
N ILE A 128 15.93 -8.13 15.98
CA ILE A 128 15.39 -7.85 17.32
C ILE A 128 16.05 -8.79 18.31
N THR A 129 16.59 -8.22 19.39
CA THR A 129 17.11 -8.97 20.53
C THR A 129 16.40 -8.57 21.81
N VAL A 130 16.37 -9.43 22.82
CA VAL A 130 15.85 -9.06 24.15
C VAL A 130 17.01 -8.91 25.12
N LYS A 131 17.24 -7.69 25.61
CA LYS A 131 18.28 -7.35 26.59
C LYS A 131 17.61 -6.74 27.83
N LYS A 132 18.01 -7.20 29.02
CA LYS A 132 17.45 -6.72 30.30
C LYS A 132 15.90 -6.71 30.34
N LYS A 133 15.28 -7.76 29.79
CA LYS A 133 13.81 -7.90 29.64
C LYS A 133 13.14 -6.85 28.75
N LYS A 134 13.88 -6.19 27.85
CA LYS A 134 13.33 -5.24 26.87
C LYS A 134 13.80 -5.61 25.46
N SER A 135 12.91 -5.46 24.49
CA SER A 135 13.27 -5.61 23.10
C SER A 135 14.17 -4.45 22.66
N VAL A 136 15.18 -4.78 21.85
CA VAL A 136 16.12 -3.85 21.25
C VAL A 136 16.16 -4.16 19.77
N ILE A 137 15.89 -3.15 18.95
CA ILE A 137 15.82 -3.25 17.49
C ILE A 137 17.14 -2.75 16.91
N ASP A 138 17.80 -3.59 16.12
CA ASP A 138 18.95 -3.22 15.31
C ASP A 138 18.44 -2.58 14.01
N HIS A 139 18.57 -1.27 13.91
CA HIS A 139 18.08 -0.51 12.76
C HIS A 139 18.91 -0.71 11.49
N GLU A 140 20.12 -1.29 11.58
CA GLU A 140 20.92 -1.63 10.39
C GLU A 140 20.40 -2.92 9.74
N LEU A 141 19.82 -3.83 10.52
CA LEU A 141 19.19 -5.05 10.03
C LEU A 141 17.69 -4.91 9.78
N CYS A 142 17.04 -3.95 10.44
CA CYS A 142 15.60 -3.74 10.33
C CYS A 142 15.20 -3.28 8.93
N ILE A 143 14.22 -3.96 8.34
CA ILE A 143 13.66 -3.64 7.02
C ILE A 143 12.30 -2.93 7.10
N GLY A 144 11.90 -2.48 8.29
CA GLY A 144 10.65 -1.73 8.53
C GLY A 144 9.35 -2.48 8.15
N CYS A 145 9.36 -3.82 8.18
CA CYS A 145 8.20 -4.63 7.79
C CYS A 145 7.00 -4.60 8.77
N PHE A 146 7.14 -4.00 9.94
CA PHE A 146 6.11 -3.84 10.99
C PHE A 146 5.51 -5.12 11.61
N GLU A 147 5.95 -6.32 11.22
CA GLU A 147 5.52 -7.59 11.83
C GLU A 147 5.68 -7.59 13.37
N CYS A 148 6.78 -7.02 13.86
CA CYS A 148 7.05 -6.89 15.29
C CYS A 148 6.03 -6.01 16.03
N MET A 149 5.51 -4.98 15.36
CA MET A 149 4.51 -4.06 15.89
C MET A 149 3.18 -4.77 16.05
N HIS A 150 2.79 -5.53 15.03
CA HIS A 150 1.52 -6.27 15.00
C HIS A 150 1.46 -7.41 16.03
N VAL A 151 2.56 -8.15 16.21
CA VAL A 151 2.57 -9.30 17.14
C VAL A 151 2.77 -8.90 18.61
N CYS A 152 3.04 -7.63 18.91
CA CYS A 152 3.33 -7.20 20.27
C CYS A 152 2.04 -7.13 21.11
N PRO A 153 1.84 -8.01 22.10
CA PRO A 153 0.59 -8.04 22.88
C PRO A 153 0.42 -6.81 23.77
N GLU A 154 1.54 -6.14 24.11
CA GLU A 154 1.57 -4.95 24.97
C GLU A 154 1.54 -3.65 24.16
N HIS A 155 1.49 -3.73 22.83
CA HIS A 155 1.65 -2.57 21.93
C HIS A 155 2.87 -1.70 22.31
N ALA A 156 3.99 -2.37 22.63
CA ALA A 156 5.22 -1.76 23.11
C ALA A 156 6.23 -1.42 22.01
N ILE A 157 5.87 -1.65 20.74
CA ILE A 157 6.68 -1.25 19.59
C ILE A 157 5.84 -0.25 18.81
N GLU A 158 6.42 0.90 18.51
CA GLU A 158 5.76 1.99 17.79
C GLU A 158 6.70 2.58 16.74
N ILE A 159 6.17 3.46 15.91
CA ILE A 159 6.90 4.28 14.94
C ILE A 159 6.62 5.75 15.25
N ASP A 160 7.50 6.63 14.82
CA ASP A 160 7.21 8.05 14.85
C ASP A 160 6.26 8.38 13.68
N TRP A 161 4.97 8.52 14.01
CA TRP A 161 3.92 8.80 13.02
C TRP A 161 4.11 10.13 12.31
N GLU A 162 4.74 11.12 12.95
CA GLU A 162 4.95 12.44 12.36
C GLU A 162 6.08 12.41 11.33
N THR A 163 7.13 11.63 11.58
CA THR A 163 8.32 11.63 10.71
C THR A 163 8.36 10.45 9.74
N GLU A 164 7.93 9.26 10.13
CA GLU A 164 8.09 8.03 9.33
C GLU A 164 6.97 7.85 8.30
N ILE A 165 5.73 8.22 8.65
CA ILE A 165 4.56 7.96 7.78
C ILE A 165 4.49 8.87 6.56
N PRO A 166 4.78 10.18 6.66
CA PRO A 166 4.92 11.02 5.48
C PRO A 166 6.02 10.50 4.53
N GLN A 167 7.16 10.07 5.07
CA GLN A 167 8.24 9.52 4.26
C GLN A 167 7.86 8.19 3.60
N PHE A 168 7.14 7.32 4.29
CA PHE A 168 6.60 6.08 3.70
C PHE A 168 5.71 6.39 2.49
N MET A 169 4.77 7.32 2.62
CA MET A 169 3.90 7.72 1.51
C MET A 169 4.67 8.38 0.37
N GLU A 170 5.69 9.19 0.66
CA GLU A 170 6.55 9.80 -0.35
C GLU A 170 7.33 8.73 -1.14
N ARG A 171 7.96 7.78 -0.45
CA ARG A 171 8.66 6.64 -1.08
C ARG A 171 7.73 5.78 -1.94
N MET A 172 6.51 5.54 -1.44
CA MET A 172 5.47 4.81 -2.18
C MET A 172 5.12 5.53 -3.49
N VAL A 173 4.87 6.84 -3.44
CA VAL A 173 4.57 7.66 -4.62
C VAL A 173 5.74 7.69 -5.60
N GLU A 174 6.99 7.75 -5.13
CA GLU A 174 8.18 7.67 -6.00
C GLU A 174 8.29 6.32 -6.74
N TYR A 175 7.94 5.21 -6.09
CA TYR A 175 7.85 3.91 -6.76
C TYR A 175 6.70 3.87 -7.78
N ALA A 176 5.55 4.44 -7.45
CA ALA A 176 4.43 4.55 -8.40
C ALA A 176 4.83 5.37 -9.65
N TYR A 177 5.58 6.47 -9.45
CA TYR A 177 6.15 7.27 -10.52
C TYR A 177 7.12 6.45 -11.39
N GLY A 178 8.00 5.66 -10.78
CA GLY A 178 8.90 4.77 -11.50
C GLY A 178 8.20 3.69 -12.32
N ALA A 179 7.10 3.12 -11.81
CA ALA A 179 6.34 2.07 -12.50
C ALA A 179 5.78 2.53 -13.85
N VAL A 180 5.38 3.80 -13.94
CA VAL A 180 4.77 4.40 -15.13
C VAL A 180 5.74 5.24 -15.97
N LYS A 181 6.99 5.38 -15.54
CA LYS A 181 8.00 6.17 -16.27
C LYS A 181 8.22 5.61 -17.68
N GLY A 182 8.20 6.50 -18.67
CA GLY A 182 8.32 6.17 -20.09
C GLY A 182 7.03 5.65 -20.73
N LYS A 183 5.94 5.52 -19.96
CA LYS A 183 4.61 5.09 -20.42
C LYS A 183 3.48 6.00 -19.93
N GLU A 184 3.79 7.23 -19.53
CA GLU A 184 2.87 8.16 -18.84
C GLU A 184 1.56 8.40 -19.61
N LYS A 185 1.63 8.44 -20.94
CA LYS A 185 0.46 8.65 -21.82
C LYS A 185 -0.21 7.35 -22.30
N LYS A 186 0.25 6.20 -21.82
CA LYS A 186 -0.14 4.85 -22.26
C LYS A 186 -0.65 3.98 -21.10
N VAL A 187 -0.98 4.60 -19.96
CA VAL A 187 -1.58 3.90 -18.82
C VAL A 187 -2.99 4.42 -18.59
N GLY A 188 -3.95 3.50 -18.49
CA GLY A 188 -5.31 3.77 -18.02
C GLY A 188 -5.49 3.23 -16.61
N TYR A 189 -6.39 3.85 -15.84
CA TYR A 189 -6.64 3.52 -14.44
C TYR A 189 -8.13 3.29 -14.24
N MET A 190 -8.48 2.28 -13.47
CA MET A 190 -9.85 2.05 -13.00
C MET A 190 -9.84 1.79 -11.50
N ASN A 191 -10.60 2.59 -10.75
CA ASN A 191 -10.81 2.41 -9.32
C ASN A 191 -12.22 1.85 -9.09
N PHE A 192 -12.29 0.72 -8.42
CA PHE A 192 -13.53 0.10 -7.97
C PHE A 192 -13.83 0.62 -6.55
N LEU A 193 -14.85 1.46 -6.43
CA LEU A 193 -15.33 2.03 -5.16
C LEU A 193 -16.55 1.23 -4.71
N ILE A 194 -16.30 -0.04 -4.41
CA ILE A 194 -17.29 -1.01 -3.94
C ILE A 194 -16.70 -1.72 -2.74
N ARG A 195 -17.51 -2.05 -1.73
CA ARG A 195 -17.08 -2.71 -0.49
C ARG A 195 -15.85 -2.01 0.12
N ILE A 196 -15.93 -0.69 0.26
CA ILE A 196 -14.85 0.14 0.78
C ILE A 196 -14.60 -0.22 2.24
N THR A 197 -13.65 -1.13 2.48
CA THR A 197 -13.34 -1.67 3.81
C THR A 197 -12.31 -0.83 4.56
N PRO A 198 -12.26 -0.90 5.91
CA PRO A 198 -11.31 -0.14 6.72
C PRO A 198 -9.85 -0.51 6.47
N ASP A 199 -9.54 -1.80 6.24
CA ASP A 199 -8.16 -2.31 6.19
C ASP A 199 -7.78 -2.96 4.86
N CYS A 200 -6.54 -2.76 4.42
CA CYS A 200 -6.06 -3.10 3.07
C CYS A 200 -6.32 -4.56 2.66
N ASP A 201 -6.52 -4.83 1.35
CA ASP A 201 -6.66 -6.19 0.78
C ASP A 201 -5.39 -7.07 0.88
N CYS A 202 -4.37 -6.59 1.61
CA CYS A 202 -3.23 -7.40 1.99
C CYS A 202 -3.52 -8.24 3.25
N PHE A 203 -4.56 -7.89 4.02
CA PHE A 203 -4.99 -8.69 5.17
C PHE A 203 -5.71 -9.96 4.70
N PRO A 204 -5.64 -11.06 5.47
CA PRO A 204 -6.30 -12.32 5.14
C PRO A 204 -7.80 -12.33 5.44
N TYR A 205 -8.36 -11.19 5.87
CA TYR A 205 -9.76 -11.00 6.19
C TYR A 205 -10.28 -9.68 5.60
N SER A 206 -11.60 -9.52 5.58
CA SER A 206 -12.27 -8.29 5.19
C SER A 206 -13.33 -7.97 6.24
N ASP A 207 -13.40 -6.71 6.65
CA ASP A 207 -14.42 -6.21 7.57
C ASP A 207 -15.62 -5.62 6.80
N ALA A 208 -16.62 -5.14 7.53
CA ALA A 208 -17.74 -4.39 6.99
C ALA A 208 -17.25 -3.12 6.26
N PRO A 209 -17.87 -2.74 5.13
CA PRO A 209 -17.60 -1.46 4.49
C PRO A 209 -17.84 -0.28 5.43
N ILE A 210 -17.18 0.86 5.19
CA ILE A 210 -17.35 2.09 5.99
C ILE A 210 -18.33 3.09 5.35
N VAL A 211 -18.64 2.91 4.06
CA VAL A 211 -19.58 3.73 3.28
C VAL A 211 -20.29 2.83 2.23
N PRO A 212 -21.42 3.28 1.64
CA PRO A 212 -22.06 2.60 0.52
C PRO A 212 -21.16 2.48 -0.73
N ASP A 213 -21.49 1.51 -1.59
CA ASP A 213 -20.87 1.38 -2.91
C ASP A 213 -21.19 2.60 -3.78
N ILE A 214 -20.16 3.14 -4.44
CA ILE A 214 -20.25 4.34 -5.28
C ILE A 214 -20.21 3.98 -6.77
N GLY A 215 -19.42 2.96 -7.13
CA GLY A 215 -19.32 2.47 -8.51
C GLY A 215 -17.87 2.32 -8.98
N ILE A 216 -17.63 2.59 -10.27
CA ILE A 216 -16.33 2.43 -10.91
C ILE A 216 -15.93 3.76 -11.54
N LEU A 217 -14.71 4.21 -11.25
CA LEU A 217 -14.11 5.38 -11.88
C LEU A 217 -13.09 4.93 -12.91
N ALA A 218 -12.90 5.72 -13.96
CA ALA A 218 -11.85 5.52 -14.96
C ALA A 218 -11.13 6.84 -15.24
N SER A 219 -9.81 6.76 -15.47
CA SER A 219 -8.97 7.94 -15.73
C SER A 219 -7.72 7.57 -16.54
N LYS A 220 -7.06 8.56 -17.12
CA LYS A 220 -5.69 8.46 -17.66
C LYS A 220 -4.63 9.05 -16.72
N ASP A 221 -5.06 9.61 -15.59
CA ASP A 221 -4.21 10.21 -14.57
C ASP A 221 -4.42 9.48 -13.23
N PRO A 222 -3.37 8.85 -12.66
CA PRO A 222 -3.46 8.10 -11.41
C PRO A 222 -3.71 9.00 -10.19
N VAL A 223 -3.28 10.26 -10.25
CA VAL A 223 -3.45 11.22 -9.17
C VAL A 223 -4.88 11.75 -9.16
N ALA A 224 -5.43 12.02 -10.34
CA ALA A 224 -6.79 12.51 -10.49
C ALA A 224 -7.82 11.47 -10.04
N ILE A 225 -7.62 10.18 -10.39
CA ILE A 225 -8.56 9.12 -10.01
C ILE A 225 -8.55 8.85 -8.52
N ASP A 226 -7.39 8.89 -7.86
CA ASP A 226 -7.31 8.71 -6.40
C ASP A 226 -7.86 9.93 -5.66
N ALA A 227 -7.63 11.15 -6.15
CA ALA A 227 -8.25 12.36 -5.61
C ALA A 227 -9.78 12.30 -5.71
N ALA A 228 -10.32 11.99 -6.89
CA ALA A 228 -11.75 11.83 -7.10
C ALA A 228 -12.34 10.72 -6.23
N SER A 229 -11.61 9.61 -6.09
CA SER A 229 -12.08 8.49 -5.28
C SER A 229 -12.17 8.86 -3.80
N PHE A 230 -11.14 9.54 -3.27
CA PHE A 230 -11.09 10.02 -1.90
C PHE A 230 -12.26 10.98 -1.61
N ASP A 231 -12.47 11.96 -2.47
CA ASP A 231 -13.53 12.95 -2.32
C ASP A 231 -14.93 12.32 -2.36
N LEU A 232 -15.17 11.41 -3.31
CA LEU A 232 -16.47 10.73 -3.45
C LEU A 232 -16.79 9.84 -2.25
N VAL A 233 -15.79 9.17 -1.68
CA VAL A 233 -15.95 8.39 -0.44
C VAL A 233 -16.29 9.30 0.73
N ASN A 234 -15.58 10.42 0.87
CA ASN A 234 -15.80 11.35 1.98
C ASN A 234 -17.13 12.10 1.87
N GLN A 235 -17.71 12.21 0.67
CA GLN A 235 -19.06 12.72 0.46
C GLN A 235 -20.18 11.74 0.88
N GLN A 236 -19.87 10.48 1.17
CA GLN A 236 -20.88 9.53 1.62
C GLN A 236 -21.21 9.67 3.11
N GLN A 237 -22.42 9.24 3.46
CA GLN A 237 -22.75 8.94 4.85
C GLN A 237 -22.01 7.66 5.28
N GLY A 238 -21.20 7.78 6.34
CA GLY A 238 -20.47 6.67 6.92
C GLY A 238 -21.38 5.74 7.73
N TYR A 239 -21.09 4.45 7.71
CA TYR A 239 -21.83 3.43 8.45
C TYR A 239 -21.44 3.41 9.93
N ALA A 240 -22.44 3.49 10.82
CA ALA A 240 -22.25 3.44 12.27
C ALA A 240 -21.86 2.02 12.75
N ASP A 241 -22.34 0.99 12.05
CA ASP A 241 -22.06 -0.41 12.37
C ASP A 241 -20.82 -0.92 11.60
N SER A 242 -19.71 -0.18 11.69
CA SER A 242 -18.43 -0.53 11.05
C SER A 242 -17.25 -0.08 11.94
N LEU A 243 -16.01 -0.31 11.50
CA LEU A 243 -14.81 0.23 12.17
C LEU A 243 -14.63 1.75 12.00
N LEU A 244 -15.54 2.44 11.31
CA LEU A 244 -15.59 3.90 11.31
C LEU A 244 -16.08 4.37 12.68
N THR A 245 -15.20 4.95 13.49
CA THR A 245 -15.52 5.37 14.88
C THR A 245 -15.84 6.85 15.00
N ALA A 246 -15.45 7.64 13.99
CA ALA A 246 -15.68 9.07 13.88
C ALA A 246 -15.91 9.46 12.41
N HIS A 247 -16.20 10.73 12.17
CA HIS A 247 -16.32 11.31 10.82
C HIS A 247 -17.43 10.67 9.97
N HIS A 248 -18.61 10.43 10.54
CA HIS A 248 -19.70 9.77 9.82
C HIS A 248 -20.42 10.64 8.79
N HIS A 249 -20.36 11.96 8.89
CA HIS A 249 -21.15 12.86 8.05
C HIS A 249 -20.48 13.19 6.71
N PRO A 250 -21.25 13.44 5.64
CA PRO A 250 -20.72 13.87 4.35
C PRO A 250 -19.75 15.06 4.46
N GLY A 251 -18.61 14.96 3.79
CA GLY A 251 -17.54 15.96 3.79
C GLY A 251 -16.44 15.71 4.83
N GLU A 252 -16.69 14.85 5.83
CA GLU A 252 -15.67 14.46 6.81
C GLU A 252 -14.78 13.34 6.25
N ASP A 253 -13.50 13.34 6.64
CA ASP A 253 -12.55 12.34 6.15
C ASP A 253 -12.78 10.97 6.81
N LYS A 254 -13.36 10.05 6.05
CA LYS A 254 -13.73 8.71 6.51
C LYS A 254 -12.49 7.88 6.87
N PHE A 255 -11.34 8.14 6.26
CA PHE A 255 -10.13 7.35 6.48
C PHE A 255 -9.46 7.69 7.81
N THR A 256 -9.42 8.98 8.17
CA THR A 256 -9.01 9.42 9.52
C THR A 256 -10.02 8.99 10.58
N GLY A 257 -11.31 8.91 10.25
CA GLY A 257 -12.34 8.40 11.16
C GLY A 257 -12.20 6.90 11.51
N VAL A 258 -11.49 6.13 10.69
CA VAL A 258 -11.10 4.74 10.97
C VAL A 258 -9.74 4.70 11.67
N HIS A 259 -8.75 5.42 11.13
CA HIS A 259 -7.37 5.43 11.60
C HIS A 259 -6.91 6.87 11.89
N GLU A 260 -7.10 7.33 13.14
CA GLU A 260 -6.94 8.74 13.56
C GLU A 260 -5.58 9.35 13.20
N GLN A 261 -4.51 8.54 13.22
CA GLN A 261 -3.14 9.01 12.98
C GLN A 261 -2.77 9.13 11.49
N THR A 262 -3.69 8.84 10.57
CA THR A 262 -3.40 8.81 9.13
C THR A 262 -3.64 10.15 8.46
N ASP A 263 -2.79 10.52 7.50
CA ASP A 263 -3.02 11.65 6.59
C ASP A 263 -3.03 11.12 5.15
N GLY A 264 -4.12 10.44 4.79
CA GLY A 264 -4.16 9.67 3.55
C GLY A 264 -3.98 10.52 2.30
N TYR A 265 -4.39 11.79 2.33
CA TYR A 265 -4.28 12.71 1.20
C TYR A 265 -2.84 13.18 0.93
N ARG A 266 -1.88 12.90 1.82
CA ARG A 266 -0.45 13.18 1.60
C ARG A 266 0.07 12.52 0.33
N GLN A 267 -0.37 11.30 0.01
CA GLN A 267 0.06 10.59 -1.20
C GLN A 267 -0.36 11.35 -2.48
N VAL A 268 -1.56 11.95 -2.51
CA VAL A 268 -2.04 12.78 -3.63
C VAL A 268 -1.23 14.07 -3.71
N ARG A 269 -1.04 14.79 -2.59
CA ARG A 269 -0.28 16.05 -2.55
C ARG A 269 1.14 15.87 -3.06
N TYR A 270 1.82 14.83 -2.59
CA TYR A 270 3.20 14.58 -2.99
C TYR A 270 3.31 14.09 -4.45
N ALA A 271 2.33 13.33 -4.94
CA ALA A 271 2.29 12.93 -6.35
C ALA A 271 2.17 14.14 -7.29
N VAL A 272 1.39 15.16 -6.90
CA VAL A 272 1.35 16.45 -7.60
C VAL A 272 2.71 17.16 -7.51
N GLU A 273 3.31 17.23 -6.32
CA GLU A 273 4.60 17.89 -6.07
C GLU A 273 5.72 17.34 -6.97
N ILE A 274 5.79 16.01 -7.16
CA ILE A 274 6.81 15.39 -8.02
C ILE A 274 6.45 15.35 -9.50
N GLY A 275 5.30 15.91 -9.90
CA GLY A 275 4.83 15.97 -11.28
C GLY A 275 4.36 14.62 -11.85
N MET A 276 3.80 13.74 -11.01
CA MET A 276 3.22 12.46 -11.45
C MET A 276 1.88 12.63 -12.16
N GLY A 277 1.10 13.63 -11.76
CA GLY A 277 -0.24 13.90 -12.27
C GLY A 277 -0.89 15.10 -11.60
N SER A 278 -2.19 15.27 -11.80
CA SER A 278 -2.98 16.37 -11.27
C SER A 278 -4.04 15.85 -10.29
N SER A 279 -4.20 16.54 -9.15
CA SER A 279 -5.35 16.28 -8.25
C SER A 279 -6.65 16.93 -8.73
N LYS A 280 -6.59 17.80 -9.75
CA LYS A 280 -7.79 18.39 -10.37
C LYS A 280 -8.42 17.39 -11.32
N TYR A 281 -9.74 17.24 -11.24
CA TYR A 281 -10.52 16.36 -12.09
C TYR A 281 -11.89 16.96 -12.41
N GLU A 282 -12.54 16.42 -13.43
CA GLU A 282 -13.95 16.66 -13.76
C GLU A 282 -14.64 15.29 -13.83
N LEU A 283 -15.79 15.15 -13.16
CA LEU A 283 -16.57 13.92 -13.20
C LEU A 283 -17.50 13.93 -14.41
N ILE A 284 -17.26 13.03 -15.35
CA ILE A 284 -18.11 12.79 -16.51
C ILE A 284 -18.89 11.50 -16.27
N ARG A 285 -20.23 11.59 -16.18
CA ARG A 285 -21.10 10.42 -16.09
C ARG A 285 -21.39 9.90 -17.49
N ILE A 286 -21.17 8.60 -17.71
CA ILE A 286 -21.39 7.89 -18.98
C ILE A 286 -22.62 6.99 -18.81
#